data_AF-A0A1J5KMJ5-F1
#
_entry.id   AF-A0A1J5KMJ5-F1
#
_cell.length_a   1.000
_cell.length_b   1.000
_cell.length_c   1.000
_cell.angle_alpha   90.00
_cell.angle_beta   90.00
_cell.angle_gamma   90.00
#
_symmetry.space_group_name_H-M   'P 1'
#
loop_
_entity.id
_entity.type
_entity.pdbx_description
1 polymer ?
#
loop_
_entity_poly.entity_id
_entity_poly.type
_entity_poly.pdbx_seq_one_letter_code
_entity_poly.pdbx_strand_id
1 'polypeptide(L)'
;MKSLVLLLLVTLSFAASANTTHFKHVTNYKDADCPSWNYERFTSIQKYIFFGVQDAKKYGYTYGFPISRKAVDSVWCALETERGMVNRSCSKDIYVNIDRPFADMAGKAPFESEMEVSFYDREEQMNTYLKYVRETAKRENMKRPNVGAVLEVLSRYYLQELGNIYPKSDYTVASGVEYTYAKGKRTIGELDIIVFDRVTCNVVALGESKASSTKNQAKSLRKARKQIARFKNFMKKNRKK
;
A
#
# COMPACT_ATOMS: atom_id res chain seq x y z
N MET A 1 -27.12 -66.07 29.87
CA MET A 1 -26.57 -64.76 30.28
C MET A 1 -25.53 -64.31 29.28
N LYS A 2 -25.81 -63.26 28.49
CA LYS A 2 -24.85 -62.32 27.88
C LYS A 2 -25.62 -61.46 26.88
N SER A 3 -26.23 -60.38 27.37
CA SER A 3 -26.73 -59.30 26.51
C SER A 3 -25.57 -58.36 26.20
N LEU A 4 -25.18 -58.32 24.94
CA LEU A 4 -24.14 -57.43 24.42
C LEU A 4 -24.81 -56.09 24.07
N VAL A 5 -24.64 -55.08 24.93
CA VAL A 5 -25.12 -53.72 24.66
C VAL A 5 -24.04 -53.00 23.85
N LEU A 6 -24.30 -52.82 22.56
CA LEU A 6 -23.47 -52.05 21.64
C LEU A 6 -23.79 -50.56 21.82
N LEU A 7 -22.93 -49.83 22.54
CA LEU A 7 -23.04 -48.39 22.71
C LEU A 7 -22.51 -47.68 21.45
N LEU A 8 -23.43 -47.24 20.58
CA LEU A 8 -23.10 -46.38 19.44
C LEU A 8 -22.86 -44.94 19.93
N LEU A 9 -21.59 -44.57 20.13
CA LEU A 9 -21.19 -43.18 20.38
C LEU A 9 -21.26 -42.39 19.06
N VAL A 10 -22.43 -41.81 18.77
CA VAL A 10 -22.59 -40.81 17.73
C VAL A 10 -21.94 -39.52 18.22
N THR A 11 -20.68 -39.30 17.85
CA THR A 11 -20.03 -38.01 18.02
C THR A 11 -20.60 -37.04 16.99
N LEU A 12 -21.62 -36.27 17.38
CA LEU A 12 -22.01 -35.07 16.63
C LEU A 12 -20.84 -34.09 16.66
N SER A 13 -19.98 -34.14 15.65
CA SER A 13 -19.07 -33.05 15.33
C SER A 13 -19.94 -31.87 14.87
N PHE A 14 -20.36 -31.03 15.81
CA PHE A 14 -20.82 -29.68 15.47
C PHE A 14 -19.63 -28.96 14.85
N ALA A 15 -19.55 -28.97 13.53
CA ALA A 15 -18.72 -28.02 12.79
C ALA A 15 -19.30 -26.64 13.09
N ALA A 16 -18.81 -26.02 14.17
CA ALA A 16 -19.00 -24.61 14.40
C ALA A 16 -18.47 -23.93 13.13
N SER A 17 -19.38 -23.41 12.31
CA SER A 17 -19.04 -22.57 11.16
C SER A 17 -18.21 -21.42 11.70
N ALA A 18 -16.88 -21.60 11.72
CA ALA A 18 -15.94 -20.59 12.12
C ALA A 18 -16.27 -19.37 11.27
N ASN A 19 -16.53 -18.24 11.93
CA ASN A 19 -16.76 -16.99 11.24
C ASN A 19 -15.42 -16.53 10.66
N THR A 20 -15.02 -17.11 9.54
CA THR A 20 -13.72 -16.89 8.93
C THR A 20 -13.62 -15.45 8.45
N THR A 21 -12.64 -14.71 8.97
CA THR A 21 -12.25 -13.43 8.38
C THR A 21 -11.85 -13.62 6.93
N HIS A 22 -12.26 -12.70 6.06
CA HIS A 22 -11.84 -12.73 4.67
C HIS A 22 -10.85 -11.60 4.41
N PHE A 23 -9.73 -11.99 3.83
CA PHE A 23 -8.78 -11.08 3.21
C PHE A 23 -8.86 -11.29 1.70
N LYS A 24 -8.96 -10.19 0.96
CA LYS A 24 -9.07 -10.26 -0.50
C LYS A 24 -8.17 -9.22 -1.13
N HIS A 25 -7.44 -9.62 -2.17
CA HIS A 25 -6.70 -8.67 -2.99
C HIS A 25 -7.67 -7.91 -3.91
N VAL A 26 -7.57 -6.58 -3.91
CA VAL A 26 -8.39 -5.69 -4.75
C VAL A 26 -7.86 -5.65 -6.17
N THR A 27 -6.54 -5.78 -6.33
CA THR A 27 -5.90 -5.80 -7.64
C THR A 27 -5.72 -7.24 -8.13
N ASN A 28 -5.53 -7.42 -9.43
CA ASN A 28 -5.30 -8.74 -10.03
C ASN A 28 -3.89 -9.30 -9.73
N TYR A 29 -3.04 -8.53 -9.05
CA TYR A 29 -1.70 -8.98 -8.71
C TYR A 29 -1.74 -10.04 -7.61
N LYS A 30 -1.13 -11.19 -7.89
CA LYS A 30 -0.89 -12.24 -6.91
C LYS A 30 0.61 -12.47 -6.86
N ASP A 31 1.18 -12.33 -5.67
CA ASP A 31 2.56 -12.72 -5.44
C ASP A 31 2.68 -14.25 -5.62
N ALA A 32 3.66 -14.68 -6.43
CA ALA A 32 3.81 -16.10 -6.77
C ALA A 32 4.25 -16.93 -5.58
N ASP A 33 5.06 -16.36 -4.69
CA ASP A 33 5.63 -17.05 -3.53
C ASP A 33 4.60 -17.13 -2.39
N CYS A 34 3.79 -16.08 -2.23
CA CYS A 34 2.79 -15.99 -1.17
C CYS A 34 1.38 -15.66 -1.70
N PRO A 35 0.71 -16.61 -2.41
CA PRO A 35 -0.48 -16.33 -3.23
C PRO A 35 -1.78 -16.10 -2.45
N SER A 36 -1.83 -16.47 -1.16
CA SER A 36 -3.04 -16.39 -0.34
C SER A 36 -2.90 -15.43 0.83
N TRP A 37 -3.97 -14.70 1.14
CA TRP A 37 -4.07 -13.87 2.34
C TRP A 37 -5.00 -14.54 3.35
N ASN A 38 -4.50 -14.78 4.56
CA ASN A 38 -5.24 -15.36 5.67
C ASN A 38 -4.90 -14.63 6.98
N TYR A 39 -5.57 -14.99 8.06
CA TYR A 39 -5.40 -14.35 9.36
C TYR A 39 -3.99 -14.52 9.92
N GLU A 40 -3.43 -15.73 9.76
CA GLU A 40 -2.16 -16.19 10.31
C GLU A 40 -1.00 -15.32 9.82
N ARG A 41 -1.01 -14.92 8.55
CA ARG A 41 0.01 -14.02 7.99
C ARG A 41 0.12 -12.70 8.74
N PHE A 42 -0.96 -12.22 9.37
CA PHE A 42 -0.99 -10.93 10.06
C PHE A 42 -0.78 -11.02 11.59
N THR A 43 -0.51 -12.20 12.14
CA THR A 43 -0.30 -12.34 13.60
C THR A 43 1.08 -11.89 14.07
N SER A 44 2.04 -11.75 13.14
CA SER A 44 3.46 -11.50 13.42
C SER A 44 3.91 -10.09 13.02
N ILE A 45 3.00 -9.12 12.95
CA ILE A 45 3.32 -7.73 12.57
C ILE A 45 4.20 -7.10 13.64
N GLN A 46 5.44 -6.76 13.28
CA GLN A 46 6.43 -6.16 14.17
C GLN A 46 6.40 -4.64 14.10
N LYS A 47 6.12 -4.08 12.91
CA LYS A 47 6.22 -2.64 12.66
C LYS A 47 4.97 -2.05 12.02
N TYR A 48 4.65 -0.82 12.41
CA TYR A 48 3.65 0.02 11.75
C TYR A 48 4.33 1.23 11.14
N ILE A 49 4.11 1.46 9.85
CA ILE A 49 4.79 2.47 9.05
C ILE A 49 3.77 3.53 8.62
N PHE A 50 4.14 4.81 8.75
CA PHE A 50 3.35 5.91 8.22
C PHE A 50 4.17 6.63 7.16
N PHE A 51 3.63 6.69 5.95
CA PHE A 51 4.29 7.32 4.80
C PHE A 51 3.59 8.62 4.43
N GLY A 52 4.36 9.69 4.25
CA GLY A 52 3.89 10.94 3.71
C GLY A 52 4.77 11.43 2.57
N VAL A 53 4.45 12.61 2.03
CA VAL A 53 5.29 13.33 1.06
C VAL A 53 6.49 13.98 1.77
N GLN A 54 7.24 14.82 1.06
CA GLN A 54 8.39 15.57 1.59
C GLN A 54 8.07 16.21 2.95
N ASP A 55 9.07 16.21 3.84
CA ASP A 55 9.00 16.74 5.20
C ASP A 55 8.02 16.04 6.16
N ALA A 56 7.34 14.96 5.75
CA ALA A 56 6.36 14.29 6.59
C ALA A 56 6.93 13.84 7.94
N LYS A 57 8.21 13.45 8.01
CA LYS A 57 8.85 13.05 9.27
C LYS A 57 8.87 14.15 10.33
N LYS A 58 8.93 15.43 9.95
CA LYS A 58 8.80 16.57 10.88
C LYS A 58 7.46 16.58 11.63
N TYR A 59 6.46 15.87 11.10
CA TYR A 59 5.12 15.72 11.70
C TYR A 59 4.91 14.37 12.41
N GLY A 60 5.94 13.53 12.51
CA GLY A 60 5.89 12.23 13.20
C GLY A 60 5.46 11.05 12.32
N TYR A 61 5.56 11.19 10.99
CA TYR A 61 5.54 10.04 10.08
C TYR A 61 6.80 9.19 10.25
N THR A 62 6.74 7.93 9.84
CA THR A 62 7.92 7.05 9.84
C THR A 62 8.88 7.45 8.72
N TYR A 63 8.34 7.72 7.53
CA TYR A 63 9.10 8.12 6.35
C TYR A 63 8.39 9.27 5.61
N GLY A 64 9.20 10.10 4.94
CA GLY A 64 8.73 11.10 3.98
C GLY A 64 9.34 10.80 2.62
N PHE A 65 8.50 10.57 1.62
CA PHE A 65 8.98 10.36 0.26
C PHE A 65 9.56 11.69 -0.26
N PRO A 66 10.73 11.70 -0.94
CA PRO A 66 11.33 12.90 -1.52
C PRO A 66 10.56 13.38 -2.75
N ILE A 67 9.35 13.88 -2.52
CA ILE A 67 8.44 14.46 -3.49
C ILE A 67 7.47 15.40 -2.78
N SER A 68 7.19 16.57 -3.35
CA SER A 68 6.15 17.45 -2.79
C SER A 68 4.75 16.93 -3.11
N ARG A 69 3.72 17.37 -2.36
CA ARG A 69 2.31 17.07 -2.68
C ARG A 69 1.95 17.45 -4.13
N LYS A 70 2.39 18.65 -4.58
CA LYS A 70 2.12 19.14 -5.95
C LYS A 70 2.82 18.26 -7.00
N ALA A 71 4.02 17.78 -6.71
CA ALA A 71 4.73 16.87 -7.61
C ALA A 71 4.04 15.49 -7.71
N VAL A 72 3.42 14.98 -6.64
CA VAL A 72 2.55 13.79 -6.74
C VAL A 72 1.37 14.04 -7.68
N ASP A 73 0.76 15.24 -7.63
CA ASP A 73 -0.29 15.61 -8.61
C ASP A 73 0.26 15.60 -10.04
N SER A 74 1.46 16.14 -10.26
CA SER A 74 2.09 16.15 -11.59
C SER A 74 2.33 14.73 -12.13
N VAL A 75 2.80 13.78 -11.31
CA VAL A 75 2.95 12.36 -11.71
C VAL A 75 1.60 11.75 -12.07
N TRP A 76 0.58 11.98 -11.24
CA TRP A 76 -0.78 11.50 -11.50
C TRP A 76 -1.34 12.07 -12.80
N CYS A 77 -1.17 13.36 -13.04
CA CYS A 77 -1.64 14.05 -14.23
C CYS A 77 -0.95 13.57 -15.51
N ALA A 78 0.36 13.34 -15.47
CA ALA A 78 1.08 12.75 -16.60
C ALA A 78 0.51 11.36 -16.94
N LEU A 79 0.26 10.53 -15.92
CA LEU A 79 -0.31 9.19 -16.11
C LEU A 79 -1.75 9.21 -16.65
N GLU A 80 -2.59 10.16 -16.23
CA GLU A 80 -3.94 10.32 -16.80
C GLU A 80 -3.88 10.78 -18.26
N THR A 81 -2.98 11.71 -18.58
CA THR A 81 -2.79 12.24 -19.92
C THR A 81 -2.35 11.15 -20.90
N GLU A 82 -1.40 10.30 -20.52
CA GLU A 82 -0.96 9.12 -21.31
C GLU A 82 -2.09 8.13 -21.62
N ARG A 83 -3.16 8.15 -20.81
CA ARG A 83 -4.34 7.29 -20.97
C ARG A 83 -5.46 7.97 -21.75
N GLY A 84 -5.20 9.16 -22.31
CA GLY A 84 -6.21 9.98 -23.00
C GLY A 84 -7.30 10.51 -22.07
N MET A 85 -7.05 10.57 -20.76
CA MET A 85 -8.00 11.09 -19.78
C MET A 85 -7.81 12.58 -19.58
N VAL A 86 -8.91 13.34 -19.62
CA VAL A 86 -8.90 14.79 -19.32
C VAL A 86 -9.39 15.01 -17.89
N ASN A 87 -8.52 15.57 -17.07
CA ASN A 87 -8.79 15.97 -15.71
C ASN A 87 -8.55 17.46 -15.51
N ARG A 88 -9.61 18.18 -15.11
CA ARG A 88 -9.59 19.64 -14.91
C ARG A 88 -8.68 20.08 -13.76
N SER A 89 -8.29 19.18 -12.87
CA SER A 89 -7.34 19.45 -11.79
C SER A 89 -5.88 19.43 -12.26
N CYS A 90 -5.60 18.94 -13.46
CA CYS A 90 -4.25 18.88 -14.03
C CYS A 90 -3.87 20.17 -14.76
N SER A 91 -2.60 20.56 -14.66
CA SER A 91 -2.10 21.73 -15.39
C SER A 91 -2.24 21.50 -16.89
N LYS A 92 -2.63 22.55 -17.64
CA LYS A 92 -2.66 22.53 -19.10
C LYS A 92 -1.30 22.19 -19.69
N ASP A 93 -0.21 22.62 -19.05
CA ASP A 93 1.16 22.42 -19.55
C ASP A 93 1.55 20.94 -19.66
N ILE A 94 0.99 20.07 -18.80
CA ILE A 94 1.21 18.62 -18.85
C ILE A 94 0.58 18.02 -20.11
N TYR A 95 -0.58 18.53 -20.53
CA TYR A 95 -1.25 18.08 -21.75
C TYR A 95 -0.53 18.55 -23.01
N VAL A 96 0.07 19.74 -22.97
CA VAL A 96 0.80 20.32 -24.11
C VAL A 96 2.15 19.62 -24.32
N ASN A 97 2.81 19.17 -23.24
CA ASN A 97 4.14 18.56 -23.28
C ASN A 97 4.12 17.08 -22.87
N ILE A 98 3.23 16.28 -23.46
CA ILE A 98 3.05 14.87 -23.05
C ILE A 98 4.34 14.03 -23.17
N ASP A 99 5.20 14.32 -24.15
CA ASP A 99 6.45 13.59 -24.37
C ASP A 99 7.53 13.95 -23.35
N ARG A 100 7.39 15.10 -22.67
CA ARG A 100 8.33 15.60 -21.67
C ARG A 100 7.59 16.37 -20.56
N PRO A 101 6.76 15.68 -19.75
CA PRO A 101 5.78 16.31 -18.86
C PRO A 101 6.40 17.09 -17.69
N PHE A 102 7.71 16.98 -17.49
CA PHE A 102 8.47 17.67 -16.43
C PHE A 102 9.64 18.52 -16.97
N ALA A 103 9.60 18.91 -18.25
CA ALA A 103 10.65 19.73 -18.88
C ALA A 103 10.92 21.03 -18.12
N ASP A 104 9.89 21.63 -17.52
CA ASP A 104 9.99 22.85 -16.71
C ASP A 104 10.77 22.64 -15.40
N MET A 105 11.07 21.39 -15.03
CA MET A 105 11.84 21.02 -13.85
C MET A 105 13.33 20.77 -14.13
N ALA A 106 13.74 20.78 -15.40
CA ALA A 106 15.13 20.60 -15.82
C ALA A 106 16.08 21.57 -15.11
N GLY A 107 17.25 21.08 -14.69
CA GLY A 107 18.27 21.89 -14.01
C GLY A 107 17.89 22.38 -12.60
N LYS A 108 16.69 22.05 -12.08
CA LYS A 108 16.34 22.32 -10.68
C LYS A 108 16.92 21.21 -9.80
N ALA A 109 17.40 21.58 -8.61
CA ALA A 109 17.87 20.61 -7.63
C ALA A 109 16.80 19.54 -7.33
N PRO A 110 17.18 18.26 -7.18
CA PRO A 110 16.24 17.20 -6.83
C PRO A 110 15.59 17.48 -5.47
N PHE A 111 14.45 16.84 -5.21
CA PHE A 111 13.88 16.85 -3.86
C PHE A 111 14.85 16.18 -2.89
N GLU A 112 15.09 16.84 -1.77
CA GLU A 112 15.91 16.30 -0.69
C GLU A 112 15.31 14.99 -0.18
N SER A 113 16.20 14.00 -0.03
CA SER A 113 15.93 12.67 0.49
C SER A 113 16.83 12.46 1.70
N GLU A 114 16.33 11.75 2.71
CA GLU A 114 17.16 11.30 3.83
C GLU A 114 18.10 10.16 3.46
N MET A 115 17.88 9.58 2.29
CA MET A 115 18.70 8.52 1.71
C MET A 115 19.48 9.10 0.55
N GLU A 116 20.73 8.70 0.41
CA GLU A 116 21.54 9.05 -0.75
C GLU A 116 20.91 8.45 -2.00
N VAL A 117 20.41 9.34 -2.86
CA VAL A 117 19.86 9.01 -4.17
C VAL A 117 20.60 9.85 -5.20
N SER A 118 21.08 9.22 -6.27
CA SER A 118 21.85 9.87 -7.32
C SER A 118 20.91 10.34 -8.45
N PHE A 119 20.15 11.40 -8.19
CA PHE A 119 19.47 12.14 -9.24
C PHE A 119 20.30 13.36 -9.63
N TYR A 120 20.52 13.57 -10.92
CA TYR A 120 21.21 14.74 -11.43
C TYR A 120 20.36 16.00 -11.25
N ASP A 121 19.08 15.92 -11.62
CA ASP A 121 18.13 17.02 -11.47
C ASP A 121 16.70 16.54 -11.15
N ARG A 122 15.81 17.51 -10.96
CA ARG A 122 14.41 17.26 -10.63
C ARG A 122 13.60 16.66 -11.78
N GLU A 123 13.95 16.94 -13.03
CA GLU A 123 13.27 16.32 -14.16
C GLU A 123 13.57 14.82 -14.22
N GLU A 124 14.84 14.44 -14.12
CA GLU A 124 15.26 13.03 -14.08
C GLU A 124 14.58 12.27 -12.94
N GLN A 125 14.57 12.87 -11.75
CA GLN A 125 13.90 12.30 -10.58
C GLN A 125 12.40 12.05 -10.84
N MET A 126 11.69 13.05 -11.39
CA MET A 126 10.25 12.95 -11.65
C MET A 126 9.92 11.96 -12.77
N ASN A 127 10.74 11.91 -13.83
CA ASN A 127 10.61 10.91 -14.90
C ASN A 127 10.83 9.49 -14.35
N THR A 128 11.78 9.31 -13.44
CA THR A 128 12.01 8.02 -12.75
C THR A 128 10.78 7.60 -11.94
N TYR A 129 10.18 8.53 -11.18
CA TYR A 129 8.96 8.27 -10.42
C TYR A 129 7.78 7.93 -11.32
N LEU A 130 7.56 8.69 -12.39
CA LEU A 130 6.49 8.42 -13.36
C LEU A 130 6.66 7.05 -14.01
N LYS A 131 7.87 6.69 -14.45
CA LYS A 131 8.17 5.37 -15.02
C LYS A 131 7.80 4.25 -14.04
N TYR A 132 8.24 4.34 -12.79
CA TYR A 132 7.94 3.32 -11.78
C TYR A 132 6.43 3.18 -11.52
N VAL A 133 5.73 4.31 -11.41
CA VAL A 133 4.27 4.34 -11.20
C VAL A 133 3.53 3.76 -12.39
N ARG A 134 3.93 4.11 -13.62
CA ARG A 134 3.33 3.61 -14.87
C ARG A 134 3.44 2.10 -14.97
N GLU A 135 4.64 1.55 -14.78
CA GLU A 135 4.87 0.10 -14.88
C GLU A 135 4.13 -0.66 -13.78
N THR A 136 4.11 -0.13 -12.55
CA THR A 136 3.33 -0.72 -11.45
C THR A 136 1.83 -0.70 -11.75
N ALA A 137 1.32 0.43 -12.22
CA ALA A 137 -0.10 0.58 -12.56
C ALA A 137 -0.53 -0.35 -13.70
N LYS A 138 0.35 -0.61 -14.67
CA LYS A 138 0.13 -1.60 -15.74
C LYS A 138 0.11 -3.03 -15.17
N ARG A 139 1.14 -3.40 -14.40
CA ARG A 139 1.26 -4.74 -13.77
C ARG A 139 0.07 -5.06 -12.86
N GLU A 140 -0.40 -4.07 -12.10
CA GLU A 140 -1.47 -4.23 -11.11
C GLU A 140 -2.86 -3.90 -11.68
N ASN A 141 -2.97 -3.62 -12.99
CA ASN A 141 -4.22 -3.26 -13.67
C ASN A 141 -4.98 -2.11 -12.97
N MET A 142 -4.25 -1.09 -12.50
CA MET A 142 -4.81 0.08 -11.85
C MET A 142 -5.47 0.98 -12.90
N LYS A 143 -6.77 0.83 -13.13
CA LYS A 143 -7.50 1.52 -14.21
C LYS A 143 -7.56 3.04 -14.05
N ARG A 144 -7.79 3.53 -12.82
CA ARG A 144 -7.94 4.96 -12.52
C ARG A 144 -7.27 5.31 -11.19
N PRO A 145 -5.92 5.22 -11.11
CA PRO A 145 -5.21 5.61 -9.90
C PRO A 145 -5.51 7.08 -9.60
N ASN A 146 -5.78 7.37 -8.34
CA ASN A 146 -5.80 8.74 -7.85
C ASN A 146 -4.43 9.10 -7.27
N VAL A 147 -4.26 10.35 -6.87
CA VAL A 147 -3.06 10.83 -6.17
C VAL A 147 -2.62 9.94 -5.00
N GLY A 148 -3.56 9.47 -4.18
CA GLY A 148 -3.26 8.60 -3.04
C GLY A 148 -2.59 7.31 -3.50
N ALA A 149 -3.14 6.69 -4.54
CA ALA A 149 -2.57 5.50 -5.16
C ALA A 149 -1.18 5.74 -5.77
N VAL A 150 -0.91 6.93 -6.32
CA VAL A 150 0.44 7.30 -6.78
C VAL A 150 1.42 7.31 -5.62
N LEU A 151 1.07 7.97 -4.50
CA LEU A 151 1.96 7.97 -3.33
C LEU A 151 2.12 6.58 -2.72
N GLU A 152 1.08 5.76 -2.73
CA GLU A 152 1.14 4.37 -2.27
C GLU A 152 2.20 3.57 -3.07
N VAL A 153 2.15 3.65 -4.41
CA VAL A 153 3.14 3.04 -5.29
C VAL A 153 4.55 3.57 -5.01
N LEU A 154 4.70 4.89 -4.87
CA LEU A 154 5.99 5.50 -4.54
C LEU A 154 6.48 5.11 -3.14
N SER A 155 5.59 4.93 -2.17
CA SER A 155 5.98 4.45 -0.83
C SER A 155 6.59 3.04 -0.92
N ARG A 156 6.05 2.17 -1.79
CA ARG A 156 6.63 0.85 -2.05
C ARG A 156 7.98 0.94 -2.77
N TYR A 157 8.08 1.83 -3.75
CA TYR A 157 9.35 2.14 -4.43
C TYR A 157 10.45 2.55 -3.43
N TYR A 158 10.11 3.40 -2.47
CA TYR A 158 11.04 3.83 -1.44
C TYR A 158 11.51 2.66 -0.56
N LEU A 159 10.56 1.83 -0.11
CA LEU A 159 10.85 0.73 0.79
C LEU A 159 11.70 -0.38 0.14
N GLN A 160 11.51 -0.66 -1.16
CA GLN A 160 12.24 -1.72 -1.86
C GLN A 160 13.45 -1.23 -2.66
N GLU A 161 13.31 -0.16 -3.44
CA GLU A 161 14.34 0.23 -4.42
C GLU A 161 15.20 1.39 -3.96
N LEU A 162 14.60 2.53 -3.61
CA LEU A 162 15.39 3.74 -3.29
C LEU A 162 16.14 3.57 -1.98
N GLY A 163 15.47 3.02 -0.96
CA GLY A 163 16.03 2.91 0.38
C GLY A 163 16.55 1.55 0.75
N ASN A 164 16.22 0.53 -0.05
CA ASN A 164 16.55 -0.86 0.23
C ASN A 164 16.24 -1.26 1.69
N ILE A 165 15.15 -0.72 2.26
CA ILE A 165 14.75 -0.94 3.66
C ILE A 165 14.22 -2.36 3.84
N TYR A 166 13.53 -2.86 2.81
CA TYR A 166 13.04 -4.22 2.70
C TYR A 166 13.52 -4.80 1.37
N PRO A 167 14.75 -5.34 1.34
CA PRO A 167 15.35 -5.87 0.11
C PRO A 167 14.45 -6.91 -0.57
N LYS A 168 14.36 -6.83 -1.91
CA LYS A 168 13.54 -7.74 -2.73
C LYS A 168 13.91 -9.21 -2.56
N SER A 169 15.15 -9.54 -2.20
CA SER A 169 15.58 -10.92 -1.96
C SER A 169 14.83 -11.55 -0.80
N ASP A 170 14.50 -10.75 0.22
CA ASP A 170 14.03 -11.24 1.51
C ASP A 170 12.54 -10.90 1.71
N TYR A 171 12.09 -9.79 1.13
CA TYR A 171 10.77 -9.24 1.35
C TYR A 171 10.04 -8.87 0.06
N THR A 172 8.72 -9.02 0.10
CA THR A 172 7.81 -8.39 -0.86
C THR A 172 7.09 -7.22 -0.19
N VAL A 173 6.95 -6.11 -0.93
CA VAL A 173 6.11 -4.97 -0.53
C VAL A 173 4.92 -4.86 -1.48
N ALA A 174 3.73 -5.12 -0.96
CA ALA A 174 2.47 -5.12 -1.69
C ALA A 174 1.47 -4.10 -1.11
N SER A 175 0.31 -4.01 -1.74
CA SER A 175 -0.81 -3.16 -1.32
C SER A 175 -2.14 -3.76 -1.74
N GLY A 176 -3.26 -3.11 -1.40
CA GLY A 176 -4.56 -3.46 -1.94
C GLY A 176 -5.14 -4.75 -1.36
N VAL A 177 -4.87 -5.06 -0.09
CA VAL A 177 -5.58 -6.13 0.64
C VAL A 177 -6.73 -5.53 1.43
N GLU A 178 -7.94 -5.89 1.03
CA GLU A 178 -9.17 -5.62 1.78
C GLU A 178 -9.36 -6.66 2.89
N TYR A 179 -9.97 -6.21 3.99
CA TYR A 179 -10.38 -7.08 5.09
C TYR A 179 -11.86 -6.86 5.44
N THR A 180 -12.60 -7.96 5.62
CA THR A 180 -14.04 -7.98 5.92
C THR A 180 -14.39 -8.93 7.06
N TYR A 181 -15.53 -8.70 7.72
CA TYR A 181 -16.08 -9.66 8.67
C TYR A 181 -16.86 -10.75 7.91
N ALA A 182 -16.76 -12.00 8.36
CA ALA A 182 -17.46 -13.17 7.78
C ALA A 182 -18.95 -12.92 7.50
N LYS A 183 -19.63 -12.21 8.42
CA LYS A 183 -21.09 -11.96 8.37
C LYS A 183 -21.48 -10.67 7.63
N GLY A 184 -20.52 -9.93 7.08
CA GLY A 184 -20.78 -8.64 6.43
C GLY A 184 -20.13 -8.57 5.06
N LYS A 185 -20.94 -8.35 4.01
CA LYS A 185 -20.45 -8.04 2.65
C LYS A 185 -19.75 -6.68 2.55
N ARG A 186 -19.62 -5.92 3.65
CA ARG A 186 -19.05 -4.57 3.64
C ARG A 186 -17.57 -4.60 4.00
N THR A 187 -16.74 -4.08 3.09
CA THR A 187 -15.33 -3.80 3.33
C THR A 187 -15.14 -2.94 4.58
N ILE A 188 -14.29 -3.40 5.52
CA ILE A 188 -13.94 -2.63 6.73
C ILE A 188 -12.84 -1.62 6.39
N GLY A 189 -11.87 -2.06 5.60
CA GLY A 189 -10.82 -1.23 5.05
C GLY A 189 -9.93 -1.99 4.08
N GLU A 190 -9.03 -1.24 3.47
CA GLU A 190 -7.96 -1.67 2.59
C GLU A 190 -6.62 -1.29 3.24
N LEU A 191 -5.57 -2.04 2.93
CA LEU A 191 -4.21 -1.82 3.43
C LEU A 191 -3.33 -1.23 2.32
N ASP A 192 -2.84 -0.01 2.52
CA ASP A 192 -2.00 0.70 1.54
C ASP A 192 -0.61 0.07 1.38
N ILE A 193 0.01 -0.39 2.47
CA ILE A 193 1.37 -0.95 2.44
C ILE A 193 1.41 -2.21 3.29
N ILE A 194 1.90 -3.29 2.70
CA ILE A 194 2.06 -4.60 3.34
C ILE A 194 3.44 -5.11 3.02
N VAL A 195 4.26 -5.31 4.04
CA VAL A 195 5.60 -5.91 3.92
C VAL A 195 5.53 -7.31 4.49
N PHE A 196 5.89 -8.31 3.71
CA PHE A 196 5.96 -9.69 4.17
C PHE A 196 7.26 -10.36 3.77
N ASP A 197 7.73 -11.22 4.66
CA ASP A 197 8.89 -12.09 4.47
C ASP A 197 8.56 -13.16 3.43
N ARG A 198 9.43 -13.35 2.43
CA ARG A 198 9.17 -14.25 1.30
C ARG A 198 9.26 -15.73 1.69
N VAL A 199 10.00 -16.06 2.75
CA VAL A 199 10.20 -17.45 3.19
C VAL A 199 9.00 -17.94 4.01
N THR A 200 8.56 -17.14 4.97
CA THR A 200 7.50 -17.48 5.92
C THR A 200 6.13 -16.98 5.49
N CYS A 201 6.07 -16.10 4.48
CA CYS A 201 4.89 -15.34 4.07
C CYS A 201 4.28 -14.47 5.17
N ASN A 202 4.91 -14.33 6.34
CA ASN A 202 4.38 -13.53 7.44
C ASN A 202 4.52 -12.03 7.15
N VAL A 203 3.47 -11.28 7.44
CA VAL A 203 3.47 -9.82 7.38
C VAL A 203 4.28 -9.28 8.55
N VAL A 204 5.44 -8.70 8.25
CA VAL A 204 6.37 -8.14 9.23
C VAL A 204 6.11 -6.66 9.48
N ALA A 205 5.56 -5.94 8.49
CA ALA A 205 5.16 -4.56 8.65
C ALA A 205 3.88 -4.23 7.89
N LEU A 206 3.10 -3.32 8.46
CA LEU A 206 1.95 -2.69 7.79
C LEU A 206 2.12 -1.20 7.77
N GLY A 207 1.67 -0.56 6.69
CA GLY A 207 1.72 0.88 6.59
C GLY A 207 0.53 1.52 5.93
N GLU A 208 0.47 2.83 6.12
CA GLU A 208 -0.54 3.70 5.53
C GLU A 208 0.15 4.91 4.91
N SER A 209 -0.28 5.28 3.70
CA SER A 209 0.25 6.41 2.96
C SER A 209 -0.74 7.58 2.94
N LYS A 210 -0.23 8.82 2.99
CA LYS A 210 -1.06 10.02 2.89
C LYS A 210 -0.41 11.12 2.06
N ALA A 211 -0.97 11.39 0.89
CA ALA A 211 -0.60 12.52 0.05
C ALA A 211 -1.31 13.78 0.55
N SER A 212 -0.69 14.50 1.49
CA SER A 212 -1.24 15.74 2.06
C SER A 212 -0.28 16.91 1.89
N SER A 213 -0.82 18.11 1.70
CA SER A 213 -0.04 19.35 1.73
C SER A 213 0.62 19.55 3.10
N THR A 214 1.73 20.28 3.17
CA THR A 214 2.46 20.63 4.41
C THR A 214 1.55 21.05 5.56
N LYS A 215 0.61 21.99 5.32
CA LYS A 215 -0.35 22.48 6.34
C LYS A 215 -1.31 21.41 6.92
N ASN A 216 -1.44 20.26 6.26
CA ASN A 216 -2.40 19.22 6.61
C ASN A 216 -1.73 17.92 7.12
N GLN A 217 -0.39 17.86 7.16
CA GLN A 217 0.36 16.63 7.50
C GLN A 217 -0.03 16.04 8.86
N ALA A 218 -0.13 16.86 9.91
CA ALA A 218 -0.55 16.37 11.23
C ALA A 218 -1.98 15.79 11.24
N LYS A 219 -2.90 16.40 10.47
CA LYS A 219 -4.29 15.93 10.33
C LYS A 219 -4.35 14.61 9.57
N SER A 220 -3.57 14.48 8.50
CA SER A 220 -3.50 13.24 7.72
C SER A 220 -2.84 12.10 8.50
N LEU A 221 -1.80 12.37 9.29
CA LEU A 221 -1.18 11.36 10.15
C LEU A 221 -2.17 10.80 11.17
N ARG A 222 -3.00 11.66 11.77
CA ARG A 222 -4.09 11.21 12.65
C ARG A 222 -5.07 10.28 11.94
N LYS A 223 -5.39 10.54 10.67
CA LYS A 223 -6.24 9.63 9.88
C LYS A 223 -5.55 8.29 9.63
N ALA A 224 -4.27 8.33 9.28
CA ALA A 224 -3.49 7.12 9.04
C ALA A 224 -3.41 6.21 10.28
N ARG A 225 -3.11 6.81 11.45
CA ARG A 225 -3.14 6.11 12.73
C ARG A 225 -4.50 5.49 13.05
N LYS A 226 -5.60 6.19 12.73
CA LYS A 226 -6.96 5.64 12.90
C LYS A 226 -7.22 4.43 11.99
N GLN A 227 -6.70 4.41 10.77
CA GLN A 227 -6.85 3.28 9.86
C GLN A 227 -6.10 2.04 10.38
N ILE A 228 -4.86 2.21 10.84
CA ILE A 228 -4.10 1.14 11.51
C ILE A 228 -4.79 0.68 12.80
N ALA A 229 -5.34 1.59 13.61
CA ALA A 229 -6.07 1.22 14.82
C ALA A 229 -7.34 0.39 14.50
N ARG A 230 -8.04 0.72 13.40
CA ARG A 230 -9.17 -0.08 12.90
C ARG A 230 -8.74 -1.49 12.52
N PHE A 231 -7.62 -1.64 11.82
CA PHE A 231 -7.07 -2.96 11.48
C PHE A 231 -6.67 -3.76 12.73
N LYS A 232 -5.96 -3.15 13.69
CA LYS A 232 -5.61 -3.79 14.97
C LYS A 232 -6.85 -4.30 15.71
N ASN A 233 -7.91 -3.48 15.76
CA ASN A 233 -9.18 -3.86 16.38
C ASN A 233 -9.85 -5.02 15.64
N PHE A 234 -9.78 -5.03 14.31
CA PHE A 234 -10.22 -6.15 13.49
C PHE A 234 -9.47 -7.43 13.85
N MET A 235 -8.13 -7.41 13.88
CA MET A 235 -7.32 -8.58 14.25
C MET A 235 -7.61 -9.08 15.68
N LYS A 236 -7.75 -8.17 16.65
CA LYS A 236 -8.06 -8.50 18.05
C LYS A 236 -9.41 -9.18 18.21
N LYS A 237 -10.44 -8.72 17.50
CA LYS A 237 -11.79 -9.31 17.55
C LYS A 237 -11.83 -10.72 16.97
N ASN A 238 -10.96 -11.01 16.00
CA ASN A 238 -10.91 -12.31 15.34
C ASN A 238 -9.91 -13.29 15.99
N ARG A 239 -9.04 -12.83 16.90
CA ARG A 239 -8.18 -13.70 17.72
C ARG A 239 -8.95 -14.55 18.74
N LYS A 240 -10.13 -14.09 19.14
CA LYS A 240 -10.93 -14.66 20.25
C LYS A 240 -11.96 -15.69 19.80
N LYS A 241 -11.84 -16.20 18.58
CA LYS A 241 -12.72 -17.20 17.98
C LYS A 241 -11.88 -18.34 17.46
#